data_AF-A0A1Q6WEW6-F1
#
_entry.id   AF-A0A1Q6WEW6-F1
#
_cell.length_a   1.000
_cell.length_b   1.000
_cell.length_c   1.000
_cell.angle_alpha   90.00
_cell.angle_beta   90.00
_cell.angle_gamma   90.00
#
_symmetry.space_group_name_H-M   'P 1'
#
loop_
_entity.id
_entity.type
_entity.pdbx_description
1 polymer ?
#
loop_
_entity_poly.entity_id
_entity_poly.type
_entity_poly.pdbx_seq_one_letter_code
_entity_poly.pdbx_strand_id
1 'polypeptide(L)'
;MATPQPAIGDWYRLNGGALFEVVALDDDDGTIEIQYFDGTVEEMDIEDWDAQWEDGALEPAEAPEDWSGSVDIEASDNEGRGSDSLGEDRDLRASGLEGIDLFE
;
A
#
# COMPACT_ATOMS: atom_id res chain seq x y z
N MET A 1 5.32 -22.57 11.48
CA MET A 1 6.55 -21.72 11.59
C MET A 1 6.07 -20.29 11.80
N ALA A 2 6.85 -19.22 11.72
CA ALA A 2 6.24 -17.88 11.65
C ALA A 2 5.85 -17.65 10.19
N THR A 3 4.55 -17.55 9.91
CA THR A 3 3.99 -17.27 8.59
C THR A 3 4.29 -15.81 8.24
N PRO A 4 4.87 -15.51 7.08
CA PRO A 4 5.12 -14.13 6.69
C PRO A 4 3.79 -13.43 6.45
N GLN A 5 3.71 -12.19 6.93
CA GLN A 5 2.58 -11.34 6.67
C GLN A 5 2.63 -10.91 5.20
N PRO A 6 1.53 -11.07 4.44
CA PRO A 6 1.47 -10.55 3.08
C PRO A 6 1.66 -9.03 3.09
N ALA A 7 2.28 -8.49 2.05
CA ALA A 7 2.50 -7.06 1.90
C ALA A 7 2.01 -6.59 0.53
N ILE A 8 1.39 -5.41 0.48
CA ILE A 8 0.86 -4.85 -0.77
C ILE A 8 2.03 -4.53 -1.71
N GLY A 9 1.94 -4.97 -2.97
CA GLY A 9 2.99 -4.86 -3.99
C GLY A 9 3.96 -6.03 -4.01
N ASP A 10 3.90 -6.95 -3.04
CA ASP A 10 4.70 -8.18 -3.05
C ASP A 10 4.08 -9.24 -3.95
N TRP A 11 4.97 -10.03 -4.55
CA TRP A 11 4.62 -11.07 -5.51
C TRP A 11 4.78 -12.45 -4.90
N TYR A 12 3.80 -13.30 -5.19
CA TYR A 12 3.76 -14.66 -4.70
C TYR A 12 3.40 -15.62 -5.82
N ARG A 13 3.80 -16.87 -5.61
CA ARG A 13 3.57 -17.96 -6.54
C ARG A 13 2.88 -19.11 -5.82
N LEU A 14 1.76 -19.54 -6.38
CA LEU A 14 1.09 -20.77 -5.97
C LEU A 14 1.71 -21.98 -6.70
N ASN A 15 1.64 -23.16 -6.09
CA ASN A 15 2.13 -24.44 -6.64
C ASN A 15 1.59 -24.77 -8.05
N GLY A 16 0.47 -24.15 -8.45
CA GLY A 16 -0.06 -24.20 -9.82
C GLY A 16 0.75 -23.43 -10.87
N GLY A 17 1.80 -22.70 -10.47
CA GLY A 17 2.59 -21.83 -11.33
C GLY A 17 1.96 -20.47 -11.60
N ALA A 18 0.82 -20.16 -10.98
CA ALA A 18 0.18 -18.86 -11.06
C ALA A 18 0.97 -17.86 -10.21
N LEU A 19 1.37 -16.75 -10.85
CA LEU A 19 1.91 -15.57 -10.17
C LEU A 19 0.80 -14.56 -9.95
N PHE A 20 0.80 -13.96 -8.78
CA PHE A 20 -0.08 -12.88 -8.40
C PHE A 20 0.63 -11.91 -7.47
N GLU A 21 0.12 -10.68 -7.47
CA GLU A 21 0.53 -9.60 -6.58
C GLU A 21 -0.53 -9.41 -5.50
N VAL A 22 -0.12 -9.11 -4.27
CA VAL A 22 -1.04 -8.63 -3.25
C VAL A 22 -1.35 -7.16 -3.51
N VAL A 23 -2.60 -6.82 -3.80
CA VAL A 23 -3.02 -5.44 -4.12
C VAL A 23 -3.73 -4.74 -2.96
N ALA A 24 -4.33 -5.51 -2.05
CA ALA A 24 -4.94 -4.97 -0.84
C ALA A 24 -4.87 -5.98 0.32
N LEU A 25 -4.93 -5.44 1.54
CA LEU A 25 -4.95 -6.19 2.78
C LEU A 25 -5.95 -5.55 3.73
N ASP A 26 -6.89 -6.34 4.25
CA ASP A 26 -7.81 -5.90 5.28
C ASP A 26 -7.56 -6.70 6.57
N ASP A 27 -6.93 -6.05 7.55
CA ASP A 27 -6.64 -6.66 8.86
C ASP A 27 -7.88 -6.77 9.75
N ASP A 28 -8.92 -5.96 9.52
CA ASP A 28 -10.16 -5.96 10.29
C ASP A 28 -11.02 -7.18 9.92
N ASP A 29 -11.13 -7.46 8.62
CA ASP A 29 -11.87 -8.60 8.07
C ASP A 29 -11.00 -9.86 7.93
N GLY A 30 -9.68 -9.72 7.90
CA GLY A 30 -8.74 -10.84 7.76
C GLY A 30 -8.64 -11.37 6.33
N THR A 31 -8.81 -10.50 5.34
CA THR A 31 -8.86 -10.85 3.92
C THR A 31 -7.74 -10.17 3.13
N ILE A 32 -7.27 -10.86 2.10
CA ILE A 32 -6.14 -10.47 1.24
C ILE A 32 -6.67 -10.42 -0.19
N GLU A 33 -6.52 -9.28 -0.85
CA GLU A 33 -6.89 -9.15 -2.26
C GLU A 33 -5.65 -9.35 -3.12
N ILE A 34 -5.72 -10.32 -4.03
CA ILE A 34 -4.64 -10.70 -4.94
C ILE A 34 -5.03 -10.44 -6.40
N GLN A 35 -4.07 -10.00 -7.20
CA GLN A 35 -4.23 -9.78 -8.63
C GLN A 35 -3.29 -10.67 -9.44
N TYR A 36 -3.86 -11.46 -10.34
CA TYR A 36 -3.12 -12.28 -11.29
C TYR A 36 -2.63 -11.46 -12.49
N PHE A 37 -1.61 -11.96 -13.20
CA PHE A 37 -1.05 -11.31 -14.41
C PHE A 37 -2.09 -11.01 -15.51
N ASP A 38 -3.16 -11.80 -15.60
CA ASP A 38 -4.27 -11.59 -16.55
C ASP A 38 -5.17 -10.39 -16.18
N GLY A 39 -4.95 -9.76 -15.02
CA GLY A 39 -5.76 -8.68 -14.47
C GLY A 39 -6.98 -9.17 -13.68
N THR A 40 -7.10 -10.50 -13.48
CA THR A 40 -8.12 -11.08 -12.60
C THR A 40 -7.76 -10.78 -11.15
N VAL A 41 -8.74 -10.29 -10.39
CA VAL A 41 -8.62 -10.03 -8.95
C VAL A 41 -9.43 -11.07 -8.17
N GLU A 42 -8.86 -11.56 -7.09
CA GLU A 42 -9.44 -12.57 -6.21
C GLU A 42 -9.19 -12.21 -4.74
N GLU A 43 -10.11 -12.62 -3.87
CA GLU A 43 -10.00 -12.44 -2.43
C GLU A 43 -9.63 -13.78 -1.79
N MET A 44 -8.71 -13.74 -0.83
CA MET A 44 -8.23 -14.90 -0.09
C MET A 44 -8.19 -14.59 1.41
N ASP A 45 -8.74 -15.49 2.21
CA ASP A 45 -8.69 -15.38 3.66
C ASP A 45 -7.27 -15.59 4.21
N ILE A 46 -6.95 -14.92 5.32
CA ILE A 46 -5.66 -15.08 6.00
C ILE A 46 -5.45 -16.52 6.53
N GLU A 47 -6.54 -17.23 6.83
CA GLU A 47 -6.50 -18.64 7.22
C GLU A 47 -6.04 -19.53 6.06
N ASP A 48 -6.48 -19.24 4.83
CA ASP A 48 -6.06 -19.98 3.64
C ASP A 48 -4.60 -19.65 3.28
N TRP A 49 -4.23 -18.37 3.38
CA TRP A 49 -2.84 -17.92 3.23
C TRP A 49 -1.88 -18.69 4.14
N ASP A 50 -2.22 -18.81 5.42
CA ASP A 50 -1.42 -19.53 6.41
C ASP A 50 -1.30 -21.01 6.07
N ALA A 51 -2.43 -21.66 5.77
CA ALA A 51 -2.47 -23.06 5.40
C ALA A 51 -1.61 -23.34 4.14
N GLN A 52 -1.70 -22.50 3.11
CA GLN A 52 -0.96 -22.67 1.88
C GLN A 52 0.54 -22.37 2.05
N TRP A 53 0.90 -21.42 2.91
CA TRP A 53 2.29 -21.20 3.30
C TRP A 53 2.87 -22.40 4.06
N GLU A 54 2.15 -22.93 5.04
CA GLU A 54 2.60 -24.07 5.84
C GLU A 54 2.70 -25.37 5.02
N ASP A 55 1.83 -25.55 4.02
CA ASP A 55 1.89 -26.67 3.06
C ASP A 55 3.05 -26.50 2.05
N GLY A 56 3.62 -25.31 1.93
CA GLY A 56 4.59 -24.97 0.89
C GLY A 56 3.97 -24.84 -0.50
N ALA A 57 2.65 -24.65 -0.55
CA ALA A 57 1.92 -24.36 -1.78
C ALA A 57 2.07 -22.89 -2.21
N LEU A 58 2.37 -22.01 -1.25
CA LEU A 58 2.62 -20.59 -1.45
C LEU A 58 4.09 -20.26 -1.22
N GLU A 59 4.73 -19.63 -2.20
CA GLU A 59 6.13 -19.20 -2.12
C GLU A 59 6.28 -17.73 -2.56
N PRO A 60 7.20 -16.97 -1.95
CA PRO A 60 7.50 -15.62 -2.39
C PRO A 60 8.19 -15.66 -3.77
N ALA A 61 7.83 -14.73 -4.64
CA ALA A 61 8.32 -14.66 -6.01
C ALA A 61 8.79 -13.24 -6.37
N GLU A 62 9.63 -13.15 -7.39
CA GLU A 62 9.99 -11.86 -7.98
C GLU A 62 8.96 -11.46 -9.06
N ALA A 63 8.63 -10.17 -9.11
CA ALA A 63 7.82 -9.61 -10.19
C ALA A 63 8.50 -9.88 -11.55
N PRO A 64 7.73 -10.19 -12.61
CA PRO A 64 8.32 -10.30 -13.94
C PRO A 64 8.95 -8.96 -14.37
N GLU A 65 10.06 -9.00 -15.11
CA GLU A 65 10.91 -7.84 -15.48
C GLU A 65 10.18 -6.64 -16.13
N ASP A 66 8.93 -6.82 -16.55
CA ASP A 66 8.10 -5.82 -17.24
C ASP A 66 7.03 -5.15 -16.33
N TRP A 67 6.77 -5.67 -15.12
CA TRP A 67 5.69 -5.18 -14.24
C TRP A 67 6.13 -4.22 -13.12
N SER A 68 7.43 -4.09 -12.85
CA SER A 68 7.97 -3.15 -11.84
C SER A 68 8.02 -1.68 -12.31
N GLY A 69 7.22 -1.32 -13.32
CA GLY A 69 7.22 0.04 -13.89
C GLY A 69 6.61 1.10 -12.98
N SER A 70 5.78 0.73 -12.01
CA SER A 70 5.07 1.61 -11.06
C SER A 70 4.50 0.66 -10.01
N VAL A 71 4.88 0.59 -8.74
CA VAL A 71 4.98 1.64 -7.72
C VAL A 71 5.69 1.03 -6.50
N ASP A 72 6.70 1.71 -5.97
CA ASP A 72 7.20 1.47 -4.62
C ASP A 72 6.22 2.18 -3.67
N ILE A 73 5.23 1.45 -3.14
CA ILE A 73 4.39 1.92 -2.04
C ILE A 73 4.83 1.14 -0.81
N GLU A 74 5.81 1.73 -0.13
CA GLU A 74 6.17 1.47 1.25
C GLU A 74 4.89 1.42 2.12
N ALA A 75 4.34 0.21 2.32
CA ALA A 75 3.32 -0.08 3.30
C ALA A 75 3.97 -0.09 4.69
N SER A 76 4.40 1.08 5.16
CA SER A 76 4.83 1.28 6.53
C SER A 76 4.54 2.71 6.94
N ASP A 77 3.32 2.96 7.43
CA ASP A 77 3.13 3.71 8.68
C ASP A 77 1.65 3.62 9.12
N ASN A 78 1.29 2.47 9.68
CA ASN A 78 0.26 2.46 10.72
C ASN A 78 0.94 3.01 11.98
N GLU A 79 0.91 4.32 12.26
CA GLU A 79 0.92 4.92 13.63
C GLU A 79 0.67 6.45 13.57
N GLY A 80 -0.59 6.89 13.61
CA GLY A 80 -0.90 8.33 13.52
C GLY A 80 -2.19 8.79 14.18
N ARG A 81 -2.52 8.20 15.34
CA ARG A 81 -3.60 8.59 16.26
C ARG A 81 -3.77 10.12 16.34
N GLY A 82 -5.00 10.59 16.08
CA GLY A 82 -5.34 12.00 16.13
C GLY A 82 -5.00 12.68 17.47
N SER A 83 -4.60 13.95 17.38
CA SER A 83 -4.87 14.94 18.40
C SER A 83 -4.87 16.33 17.78
N ASP A 84 -6.08 16.87 17.62
CA ASP A 84 -6.36 18.30 17.50
C ASP A 84 -5.64 19.07 18.62
N SER A 85 -4.95 20.15 18.26
CA SER A 85 -4.59 21.25 19.17
C SER A 85 -4.26 22.49 18.35
N LEU A 86 -5.21 23.42 18.38
CA LEU A 86 -5.16 24.79 17.87
C LEU A 86 -3.98 25.61 18.43
N GLY A 87 -3.55 26.61 17.65
CA GLY A 87 -2.74 27.77 18.10
C GLY A 87 -1.90 28.34 16.96
N GLU A 88 -2.43 29.20 16.10
CA GLU A 88 -2.38 30.68 16.27
C GLU A 88 -0.95 31.20 16.44
N ASP A 89 -0.26 31.44 15.32
CA ASP A 89 0.84 32.42 15.23
C ASP A 89 0.99 32.86 13.77
N ARG A 90 0.08 33.75 13.32
CA ARG A 90 0.31 34.56 12.12
C ARG A 90 0.46 36.01 12.58
N ASP A 91 1.60 36.24 13.21
CA ASP A 91 2.07 37.55 13.56
C ASP A 91 2.04 38.49 12.36
N LEU A 92 1.32 39.57 12.60
CA LEU A 92 1.17 40.75 11.78
C LEU A 92 2.56 41.28 11.40
N ARG A 93 2.86 41.31 10.10
CA ARG A 93 3.79 42.30 9.58
C ARG A 93 3.20 43.03 8.39
N ALA A 94 2.45 44.08 8.73
CA ALA A 94 2.22 45.21 7.83
C ALA A 94 3.58 45.72 7.34
N SER A 95 3.81 45.69 6.03
CA SER A 95 4.89 46.43 5.38
C SER A 95 4.43 46.79 3.97
N GLY A 96 4.01 48.05 3.84
CA GLY A 96 4.08 48.86 2.61
C GLY A 96 3.41 48.32 1.36
N LEU A 97 2.12 48.58 1.19
CA LEU A 97 1.52 48.69 -0.15
C LEU A 97 2.07 49.95 -0.80
N GLU A 98 3.19 49.82 -1.52
CA GLU A 98 3.69 50.83 -2.44
C GLU A 98 3.63 50.22 -3.85
N GLY A 99 2.87 50.85 -4.75
CA GLY A 99 2.78 50.43 -6.15
C GLY A 99 1.37 50.19 -6.70
N ILE A 100 0.42 51.08 -6.40
CA ILE A 100 -0.70 51.36 -7.30
C ILE A 100 -0.11 51.97 -8.57
N ASP A 101 0.02 51.19 -9.64
CA ASP A 101 0.12 51.72 -11.01
C ASP A 101 -1.18 51.35 -11.75
N LEU A 102 -2.11 52.30 -11.66
CA LEU A 102 -3.43 52.27 -12.24
C LEU A 102 -3.32 52.83 -13.68
N PHE A 103 -3.24 51.93 -14.67
CA PHE A 103 -3.62 52.14 -16.07
C PHE A 103 -2.82 53.17 -16.92
N GLU A 104 -2.68 52.80 -18.21
CA GLU A 104 -2.02 53.46 -19.38
C GLU A 104 -1.89 54.99 -19.40
#